data_AF-X1FPU8-F1
#
_entry.id   AF-X1FPU8-F1
#
_cell.length_a   1.000
_cell.length_b   1.000
_cell.length_c   1.000
_cell.angle_alpha   90.00
_cell.angle_beta   90.00
_cell.angle_gamma   90.00
#
_symmetry.space_group_name_H-M   'P 1'
#
loop_
_entity.id
_entity.type
_entity.pdbx_description
1 polymer ?
#
loop_
_entity_poly.entity_id
_entity_poly.type
_entity_poly.pdbx_seq_one_letter_code
_entity_poly.pdbx_strand_id
1 'polypeptide(L)'
;MTVSRQLKKFLDDAGVSYKVTKHPEAFTAQEVAAAEHVPGKAMAKVVIVLADKKPVMTVLPASYRVDFKKLKKLLGAKSVGLASEDEF
;
A
#
# COMPACT_ATOMS: atom_id res chain seq x y z
N MET A 1 -12.90 11.09 -3.27
CA MET A 1 -12.90 9.71 -3.78
C MET A 1 -14.09 8.92 -3.23
N THR A 2 -14.69 8.03 -4.03
CA THR A 2 -15.75 7.09 -3.62
C THR A 2 -15.16 5.69 -3.41
N VAL A 3 -15.57 5.00 -2.34
CA VAL A 3 -15.15 3.61 -2.08
C VAL A 3 -15.83 2.67 -3.09
N SER A 4 -15.07 1.73 -3.64
CA SER A 4 -15.60 0.71 -4.57
C SER A 4 -16.77 -0.05 -3.95
N ARG A 5 -17.87 -0.20 -4.71
CA ARG A 5 -19.05 -0.96 -4.27
C ARG A 5 -18.72 -2.42 -3.98
N GLN A 6 -17.81 -3.01 -4.76
CA GLN A 6 -17.39 -4.41 -4.58
C GLN A 6 -16.61 -4.58 -3.27
N LEU A 7 -15.68 -3.66 -2.97
CA LEU A 7 -14.92 -3.69 -1.72
C LEU A 7 -15.85 -3.50 -0.52
N LYS A 8 -16.78 -2.54 -0.60
CA LYS A 8 -17.75 -2.30 0.46
C LYS A 8 -18.56 -3.56 0.77
N LYS A 9 -19.13 -4.18 -0.28
CA LYS A 9 -19.89 -5.43 -0.13
C LYS A 9 -19.05 -6.54 0.48
N PHE A 10 -17.82 -6.71 0.02
CA PHE A 10 -16.92 -7.74 0.57
C PHE A 10 -16.66 -7.57 2.08
N LEU A 11 -16.44 -6.33 2.54
CA LEU A 11 -16.24 -6.04 3.97
C LEU A 11 -17.54 -6.20 4.77
N ASP A 12 -18.67 -5.77 4.22
CA ASP A 12 -20.01 -5.89 4.83
C ASP A 12 -20.38 -7.38 5.02
N ASP A 13 -20.22 -8.20 3.97
CA ASP A 13 -20.50 -9.65 3.99
C ASP A 13 -19.57 -10.39 4.98
N ALA A 14 -18.33 -9.91 5.14
CA ALA A 14 -17.38 -10.44 6.12
C ALA A 14 -17.62 -9.94 7.56
N GLY A 15 -18.58 -9.04 7.79
CA GLY A 15 -18.87 -8.46 9.11
C GLY A 15 -17.73 -7.60 9.68
N VAL A 16 -16.86 -7.06 8.82
CA VAL A 16 -15.70 -6.25 9.25
C VAL A 16 -16.14 -4.81 9.47
N SER A 17 -15.86 -4.25 10.66
CA SER A 17 -16.14 -2.84 10.95
C SER A 17 -15.17 -1.92 10.22
N TYR A 18 -15.68 -0.89 9.54
CA TYR A 18 -14.88 0.14 8.89
C TYR A 18 -15.60 1.49 8.91
N LYS A 19 -14.84 2.58 8.70
CA LYS A 19 -15.36 3.93 8.50
C LYS A 19 -14.79 4.48 7.20
N VAL A 20 -15.63 5.21 6.46
CA VAL A 20 -15.20 5.96 5.27
C VAL A 20 -15.12 7.44 5.63
N THR A 21 -13.95 8.03 5.43
CA THR A 21 -13.68 9.44 5.63
C THR A 21 -13.35 10.11 4.30
N LYS A 22 -13.40 11.44 4.26
CA LYS A 22 -13.03 12.24 3.09
C LYS A 22 -11.96 13.23 3.52
N HIS A 23 -10.89 13.31 2.73
CA HIS A 23 -9.84 14.31 2.85
C HIS A 23 -9.65 15.08 1.52
N PRO A 24 -9.00 16.25 1.55
CA PRO A 24 -8.48 16.91 0.35
C PRO A 24 -7.55 16.00 -0.46
N GLU A 25 -7.39 16.26 -1.75
CA GLU A 25 -6.48 15.49 -2.58
C GLU A 25 -5.03 15.53 -2.05
N ALA A 26 -4.39 14.36 -2.04
CA ALA A 26 -3.05 14.14 -1.51
C ALA A 26 -2.38 13.05 -2.36
N PHE A 27 -1.11 13.22 -2.70
CA PHE A 27 -0.42 12.39 -3.69
C PHE A 27 0.58 11.43 -3.05
N THR A 28 0.99 11.68 -1.81
CA THR A 28 1.85 10.77 -1.05
C THR A 28 1.10 10.14 0.12
N ALA A 29 1.45 8.89 0.48
CA ALA A 29 0.84 8.23 1.63
C ALA A 29 1.05 8.99 2.95
N GLN A 30 2.14 9.77 3.06
CA GLN A 30 2.35 10.63 4.24
C GLN A 30 1.41 11.84 4.24
N GLU A 31 1.16 12.45 3.09
CA GLU A 31 0.15 13.52 2.96
C GLU A 31 -1.25 13.00 3.29
N VAL A 32 -1.61 11.80 2.82
CA VAL A 32 -2.90 11.18 3.18
C VAL A 32 -2.99 10.97 4.69
N ALA A 33 -1.94 10.43 5.32
CA ALA A 33 -1.91 10.24 6.77
C ALA A 33 -2.09 11.57 7.52
N ALA A 34 -1.42 12.64 7.07
CA ALA A 34 -1.55 13.97 7.66
C ALA A 34 -2.95 14.56 7.48
N ALA A 35 -3.55 14.42 6.29
CA ALA A 35 -4.88 14.94 5.98
C ALA A 35 -5.99 14.20 6.75
N GLU A 36 -5.78 12.93 7.08
CA GLU A 36 -6.68 12.11 7.90
C GLU A 36 -6.36 12.19 9.41
N HIS A 37 -5.36 12.99 9.81
CA HIS A 37 -4.89 13.11 11.19
C HIS A 37 -4.49 11.76 11.83
N VAL A 38 -3.97 10.85 11.01
CA VAL A 38 -3.46 9.54 11.46
C VAL A 38 -1.93 9.57 11.48
N PRO A 39 -1.27 9.02 12.51
CA PRO A 39 0.18 8.89 12.50
C PRO A 39 0.64 8.11 11.25
N GLY A 40 1.65 8.61 10.53
CA GLY A 40 2.19 7.93 9.34
C GLY A 40 2.65 6.48 9.60
N LYS A 41 2.92 6.10 10.87
CA LYS A 41 3.23 4.72 11.25
C LYS A 41 2.02 3.77 11.19
N ALA A 42 0.80 4.32 11.27
CA ALA A 42 -0.46 3.57 11.31
C ALA A 42 -1.20 3.59 9.97
N MET A 43 -0.77 4.44 9.02
CA MET A 43 -1.25 4.45 7.65
C MET A 43 -0.52 3.37 6.83
N ALA A 44 -1.26 2.41 6.27
CA ALA A 44 -0.70 1.40 5.39
C ALA A 44 -0.51 1.95 3.97
N LYS A 45 0.67 1.73 3.39
CA LYS A 45 1.03 2.02 2.01
C LYS A 45 1.40 0.73 1.31
N VAL A 46 0.89 0.56 0.09
CA VAL A 46 1.27 -0.52 -0.81
C VAL A 46 2.40 -0.05 -1.72
N VAL A 47 3.42 -0.88 -1.92
CA VAL A 47 4.46 -0.68 -2.94
C VAL A 47 4.62 -1.99 -3.72
N ILE A 48 4.40 -1.94 -5.03
CA ILE A 48 4.55 -3.08 -5.93
C ILE A 48 6.00 -3.16 -6.39
N VAL A 49 6.59 -4.36 -6.25
CA VAL A 49 7.97 -4.62 -6.63
C VAL A 49 8.02 -5.86 -7.51
N LEU A 50 8.99 -5.93 -8.39
CA LEU A 50 9.31 -7.11 -9.17
C LEU A 50 10.49 -7.84 -8.53
N ALA A 51 10.25 -9.07 -8.07
CA ALA A 51 11.29 -9.99 -7.60
C ALA A 51 11.48 -11.10 -8.63
N ASP A 52 12.64 -11.18 -9.27
CA ASP A 52 12.91 -12.11 -10.37
C ASP A 52 11.80 -12.11 -11.45
N LYS A 53 11.34 -10.91 -11.83
CA LYS A 53 10.23 -10.64 -12.77
C LYS A 53 8.84 -11.10 -12.30
N LYS A 54 8.67 -11.46 -11.03
CA LYS A 54 7.36 -11.78 -10.44
C LYS A 54 6.86 -10.60 -9.61
N PRO A 55 5.61 -10.18 -9.76
CA PRO A 55 5.04 -9.11 -8.94
C PRO A 55 4.90 -9.56 -7.50
N VAL A 56 5.34 -8.70 -6.58
CA VAL A 56 5.24 -8.85 -5.14
C VAL A 56 4.63 -7.58 -4.57
N MET A 57 3.56 -7.72 -3.81
CA MET A 57 2.93 -6.62 -3.08
C MET A 57 3.57 -6.50 -1.70
N THR A 58 4.13 -5.33 -1.40
CA THR A 58 4.62 -5.01 -0.06
C THR A 58 3.68 -4.03 0.61
N VAL A 59 3.40 -4.25 1.91
CA VAL A 59 2.56 -3.37 2.72
C VAL A 59 3.40 -2.89 3.90
N LEU A 60 3.54 -1.57 4.01
CA LEU A 60 4.38 -0.94 5.01
C LEU A 60 3.74 0.35 5.51
N PRO A 61 4.14 0.86 6.68
CA PRO A 61 3.72 2.18 7.11
C PRO A 61 4.08 3.27 6.09
N ALA A 62 3.26 4.32 6.01
CA ALA A 62 3.50 5.45 5.12
C ALA A 62 4.88 6.10 5.36
N SER A 63 5.33 6.12 6.63
CA SER A 63 6.64 6.63 7.03
C SER A 63 7.83 5.77 6.59
N TYR A 64 7.60 4.54 6.12
CA TYR A 64 8.68 3.59 5.80
C TYR A 64 8.97 3.58 4.29
N ARG A 65 10.15 3.05 3.94
CA ARG A 65 10.56 2.78 2.56
C ARG A 65 10.92 1.30 2.43
N VAL A 66 10.68 0.73 1.26
CA VAL A 66 11.13 -0.63 0.95
C VAL A 66 12.66 -0.61 0.83
N ASP A 67 13.33 -1.45 1.61
CA ASP A 67 14.75 -1.72 1.48
C ASP A 67 14.94 -2.91 0.53
N PHE A 68 15.28 -2.62 -0.74
CA PHE A 68 15.42 -3.68 -1.75
C PHE A 68 16.55 -4.67 -1.44
N LYS A 69 17.59 -4.27 -0.70
CA LYS A 69 18.67 -5.20 -0.30
C LYS A 69 18.15 -6.20 0.73
N LYS A 70 17.43 -5.72 1.74
CA LYS A 70 16.79 -6.59 2.74
C LYS A 70 15.72 -7.46 2.11
N LEU A 71 14.87 -6.89 1.25
CA LEU A 71 13.79 -7.61 0.59
C LEU A 71 14.34 -8.71 -0.33
N LYS A 72 15.37 -8.41 -1.13
CA LYS A 72 16.06 -9.41 -1.97
C LYS A 72 16.57 -10.60 -1.15
N LYS A 73 17.21 -10.35 -0.01
CA LYS A 73 17.69 -11.40 0.90
C LYS A 73 16.53 -12.21 1.49
N LEU A 74 15.48 -11.53 1.95
CA LEU A 74 14.30 -12.16 2.56
C LEU A 74 13.55 -13.07 1.58
N LEU A 75 13.44 -12.64 0.31
CA LEU A 75 12.77 -13.40 -0.74
C LEU A 75 13.66 -14.47 -1.39
N GLY A 76 14.97 -14.51 -1.07
CA GLY A 76 15.92 -15.37 -1.78
C GLY A 76 16.04 -15.06 -3.27
N ALA A 77 15.71 -13.83 -3.68
CA ALA A 77 15.62 -13.43 -5.07
C ALA A 77 16.99 -13.04 -5.65
N LYS A 78 17.16 -13.20 -6.97
CA LYS A 78 18.36 -12.72 -7.67
C LYS A 78 18.27 -11.24 -8.01
N SER A 79 17.09 -10.71 -8.29
CA SER A 79 16.83 -9.29 -8.49
C SER A 79 15.54 -8.84 -7.80
N VAL A 80 15.54 -7.60 -7.32
CA VAL A 80 14.36 -6.91 -6.80
C VAL A 80 14.40 -5.46 -7.28
N GLY A 81 13.30 -4.96 -7.83
CA GLY A 81 13.15 -3.57 -8.26
C GLY A 81 11.72 -3.08 -8.07
N LEU A 82 11.50 -1.77 -8.14
CA LEU A 82 10.15 -1.20 -8.18
C LEU A 82 9.49 -1.57 -9.52
N ALA A 83 8.20 -1.90 -9.49
CA ALA A 83 7.43 -2.03 -10.73
C ALA A 83 7.21 -0.63 -11.35
N SER A 84 7.22 -0.54 -12.69
CA SER A 84 6.75 0.65 -13.38
C SER A 84 5.21 0.74 -13.35
N GLU A 85 4.66 1.89 -13.73
CA GLU A 85 3.19 2.05 -13.83
C GLU A 85 2.58 1.14 -14.90
N ASP A 86 3.28 0.85 -16.00
CA ASP A 86 2.77 -0.06 -17.03
C ASP A 86 2.77 -1.54 -16.58
N GLU A 87 3.49 -1.85 -15.51
CA GLU A 87 3.59 -3.19 -14.92
C GLU A 87 2.55 -3.43 -13.81
N PHE A 88 1.73 -2.42 -13.46
CA PHE A 88 0.70 -2.47 -12.41
C PHE A 88 -0.50 -1.54 -12.70
#